data_AF-A0A511NBR5-F1
#
_entry.id   AF-A0A511NBR5-F1
#
_cell.length_a   1.000
_cell.length_b   1.000
_cell.length_c   1.000
_cell.angle_alpha   90.00
_cell.angle_beta   90.00
_cell.angle_gamma   90.00
#
_symmetry.space_group_name_H-M   'P 1'
#
loop_
_entity.id
_entity.type
_entity.pdbx_description
1 polymer ?
#
loop_
_entity_poly.entity_id
_entity_poly.type
_entity_poly.pdbx_seq_one_letter_code
_entity_poly.pdbx_strand_id
1 'polypeptide(L)'
;MNERKLNQEEKQIELQKYRDLVLATLDYYLENKVMQIKTADFDSDEHYKGLKIQTEENFQKGRLTRLKQWFRDLTEMQVETGDLKFNKYLQDKTKYDVDIFNSYFLRVDKVIVKGKITTDNQFYDITIIVDQLCQTAPVDNEKIETLNRLLSEYEQRKTGKP
;
A
#
# COMPACT_ATOMS: atom_id res chain seq x y z
N MET A 1 -0.77 -20.89 -1.35
CA MET A 1 -1.93 -20.69 -2.26
C MET A 1 -1.38 -20.95 -3.66
N ASN A 2 -1.81 -22.02 -4.34
CA ASN A 2 -1.29 -22.34 -5.67
C ASN A 2 -1.76 -21.26 -6.65
N GLU A 3 -0.84 -20.42 -7.12
CA GLU A 3 -1.14 -19.48 -8.20
C GLU A 3 -1.45 -20.30 -9.45
N ARG A 4 -2.72 -20.35 -9.84
CA ARG A 4 -3.13 -20.87 -11.14
C ARG A 4 -2.36 -20.09 -12.21
N LYS A 5 -1.70 -20.82 -13.11
CA LYS A 5 -1.01 -20.21 -14.24
C LYS A 5 -2.04 -19.49 -15.11
N LEU A 6 -1.87 -18.18 -15.28
CA LEU A 6 -2.71 -17.36 -16.15
C LEU A 6 -2.56 -17.83 -17.60
N ASN A 7 -3.67 -17.83 -18.33
CA ASN A 7 -3.63 -17.97 -19.78
C ASN A 7 -3.09 -16.66 -20.43
N GLN A 8 -2.89 -16.66 -21.74
CA GLN A 8 -2.28 -15.53 -22.44
C GLN A 8 -3.14 -14.25 -22.39
N GLU A 9 -4.45 -14.38 -22.50
CA GLU A 9 -5.40 -13.26 -22.46
C GLU A 9 -5.50 -12.68 -21.04
N GLU A 10 -5.66 -13.55 -20.03
CA GLU A 10 -5.64 -13.18 -18.62
C GLU A 10 -4.33 -12.47 -18.24
N LYS A 11 -3.20 -12.96 -18.74
CA LYS A 11 -1.89 -12.32 -18.52
C LYS A 11 -1.83 -10.94 -19.16
N GLN A 12 -2.36 -10.77 -20.38
CA GLN A 12 -2.35 -9.48 -21.06
C GLN A 12 -3.25 -8.45 -20.38
N ILE A 13 -4.43 -8.87 -19.90
CA ILE A 13 -5.34 -8.03 -19.11
C ILE A 13 -4.66 -7.56 -17.82
N GLU A 14 -4.04 -8.49 -17.09
CA GLU A 14 -3.29 -8.17 -15.87
C GLU A 14 -2.11 -7.24 -16.16
N LEU A 15 -1.39 -7.47 -17.26
CA LEU A 15 -0.28 -6.63 -17.68
C LEU A 15 -0.74 -5.19 -17.96
N GLN A 16 -1.85 -5.02 -18.67
CA GLN A 16 -2.47 -3.71 -18.92
C GLN A 16 -2.88 -3.04 -17.61
N LYS A 17 -3.58 -3.77 -16.74
CA LYS A 17 -4.01 -3.27 -15.43
C LYS A 17 -2.84 -2.72 -14.62
N TYR A 18 -1.77 -3.50 -14.46
CA TYR A 18 -0.63 -3.08 -13.65
C TYR A 18 0.22 -1.99 -14.32
N ARG A 19 0.28 -1.92 -15.66
CA ARG A 19 0.86 -0.76 -16.35
C ARG A 19 0.10 0.51 -15.97
N ASP A 20 -1.22 0.50 -16.14
CA ASP A 20 -2.06 1.68 -15.95
C ASP A 20 -2.07 2.12 -14.49
N LEU A 21 -2.08 1.18 -13.54
CA LEU A 21 -1.95 1.46 -12.11
C LEU A 21 -0.60 2.12 -11.77
N VAL A 22 0.53 1.60 -12.29
CA VAL A 22 1.86 2.20 -12.05
C VAL A 22 1.94 3.61 -12.64
N LEU A 23 1.43 3.80 -13.87
CA LEU A 23 1.42 5.12 -14.50
C LEU A 23 0.54 6.11 -13.72
N ALA A 24 -0.62 5.68 -13.24
CA ALA A 24 -1.49 6.52 -12.41
C ALA A 24 -0.81 6.90 -11.08
N THR A 25 -0.11 5.96 -10.43
CA THR A 25 0.68 6.26 -9.23
C THR A 25 1.74 7.33 -9.50
N LEU A 26 2.48 7.21 -10.59
CA LEU A 26 3.51 8.19 -10.96
C LEU A 26 2.91 9.55 -11.34
N ASP A 27 1.73 9.57 -11.98
CA ASP A 27 0.99 10.80 -12.25
C ASP A 27 0.59 11.50 -10.95
N TYR A 28 0.09 10.75 -9.97
CA TYR A 28 -0.23 11.32 -8.65
C TYR A 28 0.98 11.97 -7.97
N TYR A 29 2.16 11.38 -8.11
CA TYR A 29 3.41 11.94 -7.57
C TYR A 29 3.83 13.23 -8.27
N LEU A 30 3.70 13.27 -9.59
CA LEU A 30 3.99 14.46 -10.39
C LEU A 30 2.98 15.59 -10.17
N GLU A 31 1.71 15.25 -9.90
CA GLU A 31 0.65 16.21 -9.60
C GLU A 31 0.76 16.77 -8.18
N ASN A 32 1.36 16.01 -7.24
CA ASN A 32 1.47 16.39 -5.84
C ASN A 32 2.82 17.05 -5.51
N LYS A 33 2.83 18.39 -5.51
CA LYS A 33 4.02 19.22 -5.25
C LYS A 33 4.73 18.95 -3.91
N VAL A 34 4.04 18.38 -2.92
CA VAL A 34 4.65 18.04 -1.63
C VAL A 34 5.64 16.88 -1.76
N MET A 35 5.46 16.03 -2.79
CA MET A 35 6.34 14.90 -3.10
C MET A 35 7.53 15.31 -4.00
N GLN A 36 7.57 16.56 -4.46
CA GLN A 36 8.62 17.05 -5.34
C GLN A 36 9.84 17.47 -4.52
N ILE A 37 10.88 16.65 -4.58
CA ILE A 37 12.19 16.91 -4.00
C ILE A 37 13.16 17.25 -5.13
N LYS A 38 13.90 18.36 -4.95
CA LYS A 38 14.98 18.75 -5.85
C LYS A 38 16.22 19.11 -5.04
N THR A 39 17.31 18.42 -5.33
CA THR A 39 18.65 18.68 -4.77
C THR A 39 19.63 18.91 -5.92
N ALA A 40 20.92 19.16 -5.61
CA ALA A 40 21.94 19.37 -6.64
C ALA A 40 22.09 18.16 -7.59
N ASP A 41 21.90 16.95 -7.06
CA ASP A 41 22.16 15.68 -7.78
C ASP A 41 20.89 14.87 -8.06
N PHE A 42 19.72 15.38 -7.68
CA PHE A 42 18.45 14.65 -7.83
C PHE A 42 17.28 15.57 -8.14
N ASP A 43 16.52 15.20 -9.17
CA ASP A 43 15.25 15.82 -9.51
C ASP A 43 14.17 14.74 -9.54
N SER A 44 13.26 14.78 -8.56
CA SER A 44 12.16 13.82 -8.44
C SER A 44 11.22 13.84 -9.67
N ASP A 45 11.01 14.99 -10.30
CA ASP A 45 10.15 15.09 -11.49
C ASP A 45 10.78 14.35 -12.67
N GLU A 46 12.08 14.53 -12.89
CA GLU A 46 12.82 13.80 -13.92
C GLU A 46 12.87 12.30 -13.61
N HIS A 47 13.08 11.96 -12.35
CA HIS A 47 13.08 10.57 -11.89
C HIS A 47 11.74 9.88 -12.18
N TYR A 48 10.61 10.48 -11.78
CA TYR A 48 9.27 9.91 -12.01
C TYR A 48 8.93 9.84 -13.50
N LYS A 49 9.30 10.84 -14.31
CA LYS A 49 9.17 10.76 -15.78
C LYS A 49 9.98 9.61 -16.36
N GLY A 50 11.20 9.38 -15.87
CA GLY A 50 12.02 8.24 -16.23
C GLY A 50 11.36 6.90 -15.87
N LEU A 51 10.75 6.79 -14.70
CA LEU A 51 10.00 5.58 -14.30
C LEU A 51 8.78 5.31 -15.19
N LYS A 52 8.10 6.34 -15.72
CA LYS A 52 7.01 6.15 -16.69
C LYS A 52 7.52 5.49 -17.97
N ILE A 53 8.67 5.92 -18.49
CA ILE A 53 9.29 5.30 -19.68
C ILE A 53 9.62 3.83 -19.41
N GLN A 54 10.27 3.54 -18.27
CA GLN A 54 10.60 2.17 -17.89
C GLN A 54 9.35 1.30 -17.64
N THR A 55 8.24 1.90 -17.20
CA THR A 55 6.95 1.20 -17.04
C THR A 55 6.45 0.70 -18.39
N GLU A 56 6.47 1.54 -19.41
CA GLU A 56 6.12 1.16 -20.78
C GLU A 56 7.05 0.08 -21.31
N GLU A 57 8.36 0.18 -21.09
CA GLU A 57 9.29 -0.87 -21.50
C GLU A 57 8.98 -2.23 -20.87
N ASN A 58 8.66 -2.25 -19.56
CA ASN A 58 8.30 -3.48 -18.86
C ASN A 58 6.99 -4.06 -19.38
N PHE A 59 6.02 -3.20 -19.73
CA PHE A 59 4.78 -3.60 -20.39
C PHE A 59 5.07 -4.23 -21.77
N GLN A 60 5.79 -3.55 -22.66
CA GLN A 60 6.12 -4.08 -24.00
C GLN A 60 6.90 -5.41 -23.94
N LYS A 61 7.73 -5.59 -22.91
CA LYS A 61 8.49 -6.84 -22.65
C LYS A 61 7.66 -7.92 -21.93
N GLY A 62 6.37 -7.70 -21.64
CA GLY A 62 5.49 -8.67 -21.00
C GLY A 62 5.85 -9.00 -19.54
N ARG A 63 6.54 -8.10 -18.84
CA ARG A 63 7.13 -8.32 -17.49
C ARG A 63 6.12 -8.04 -16.36
N LEU A 64 5.05 -8.83 -16.32
CA LEU A 64 3.97 -8.69 -15.34
C LEU A 64 4.47 -8.66 -13.89
N THR A 65 5.33 -9.61 -13.48
CA THR A 65 5.86 -9.68 -12.11
C THR A 65 6.59 -8.39 -11.70
N ARG A 66 7.31 -7.76 -12.64
CA ARG A 66 8.02 -6.50 -12.39
C ARG A 66 7.04 -5.35 -12.17
N LEU A 67 5.97 -5.27 -12.97
CA LEU A 67 4.94 -4.24 -12.81
C LEU A 67 4.16 -4.42 -11.50
N LYS A 68 3.82 -5.65 -11.10
CA LYS A 68 3.19 -5.92 -9.79
C LYS A 68 4.08 -5.48 -8.63
N GLN A 69 5.38 -5.80 -8.72
CA GLN A 69 6.37 -5.41 -7.74
C GLN A 69 6.49 -3.89 -7.63
N TRP A 70 6.61 -3.20 -8.77
CA TRP A 70 6.67 -1.74 -8.82
C TRP A 70 5.42 -1.08 -8.26
N PHE A 71 4.24 -1.59 -8.60
CA PHE A 71 3.02 -1.05 -8.02
C PHE A 71 3.00 -1.20 -6.49
N ARG A 72 3.43 -2.34 -5.95
CA ARG A 72 3.53 -2.53 -4.50
C ARG A 72 4.49 -1.53 -3.86
N ASP A 73 5.71 -1.44 -4.39
CA ASP A 73 6.75 -0.57 -3.81
C ASP A 73 6.38 0.91 -3.92
N LEU A 74 5.79 1.31 -5.05
CA LEU A 74 5.34 2.69 -5.27
C LEU A 74 4.08 3.04 -4.46
N THR A 75 3.39 2.11 -3.82
CA THR A 75 2.17 2.41 -3.03
C THR A 75 2.36 2.19 -1.53
N GLU A 76 3.54 1.71 -1.11
CA GLU A 76 3.86 1.39 0.29
C GLU A 76 3.65 2.58 1.21
N MET A 77 4.20 3.75 0.84
CA MET A 77 4.05 4.98 1.63
C MET A 77 2.58 5.40 1.80
N GLN A 78 1.73 5.25 0.76
CA GLN A 78 0.31 5.60 0.86
C GLN A 78 -0.45 4.63 1.74
N VAL A 79 -0.07 3.35 1.72
CA VAL A 79 -0.64 2.34 2.63
C VAL A 79 -0.27 2.68 4.07
N GLU A 80 1.00 2.97 4.34
CA GLU A 80 1.51 3.29 5.68
C GLU A 80 0.93 4.60 6.24
N THR A 81 0.75 5.62 5.39
CA THR A 81 0.21 6.92 5.81
C THR A 81 -1.31 6.98 5.79
N GLY A 82 -1.99 5.92 5.35
CA GLY A 82 -3.46 5.90 5.27
C GLY A 82 -4.02 6.88 4.24
N ASP A 83 -3.35 7.09 3.12
CA ASP A 83 -3.75 8.07 2.10
C ASP A 83 -4.99 7.59 1.30
N LEU A 84 -6.18 7.63 1.92
CA LEU A 84 -7.41 7.12 1.32
C LEU A 84 -7.79 7.86 0.02
N LYS A 85 -7.45 9.15 -0.10
CA LYS A 85 -7.67 9.91 -1.35
C LYS A 85 -6.82 9.37 -2.51
N PHE A 86 -5.67 8.77 -2.23
CA PHE A 86 -4.85 8.14 -3.26
C PHE A 86 -5.51 6.88 -3.85
N ASN A 87 -6.08 6.01 -3.02
CA ASN A 87 -6.81 4.84 -3.55
C ASN A 87 -8.03 5.27 -4.39
N LYS A 88 -8.75 6.30 -3.95
CA LYS A 88 -9.83 6.90 -4.75
C LYS A 88 -9.31 7.46 -6.08
N TYR A 89 -8.19 8.18 -6.06
CA TYR A 89 -7.55 8.68 -7.27
C TYR A 89 -7.22 7.55 -8.25
N LEU A 90 -6.66 6.43 -7.78
CA LEU A 90 -6.36 5.27 -8.62
C LEU A 90 -7.63 4.70 -9.27
N GLN A 91 -8.69 4.52 -8.50
CA GLN A 91 -9.98 4.04 -9.01
C GLN A 91 -10.57 5.01 -10.04
N ASP A 92 -10.55 6.31 -9.76
CA ASP A 92 -11.10 7.34 -10.65
C ASP A 92 -10.31 7.47 -11.95
N LYS A 93 -8.97 7.40 -11.89
CA LYS A 93 -8.07 7.55 -13.04
C LYS A 93 -8.07 6.31 -13.93
N THR A 94 -8.05 5.12 -13.33
CA THR A 94 -7.85 3.86 -14.08
C THR A 94 -9.14 3.08 -14.33
N LYS A 95 -10.22 3.40 -13.59
CA LYS A 95 -11.48 2.65 -13.59
C LYS A 95 -11.36 1.20 -13.10
N TYR A 96 -10.23 0.82 -12.52
CA TYR A 96 -10.09 -0.48 -11.89
C TYR A 96 -10.63 -0.46 -10.47
N ASP A 97 -11.28 -1.57 -10.10
CA ASP A 97 -11.54 -1.90 -8.71
C ASP A 97 -10.22 -2.35 -8.06
N VAL A 98 -9.55 -1.38 -7.44
CA VAL A 98 -8.31 -1.57 -6.70
C VAL A 98 -8.53 -1.12 -5.26
N ASP A 99 -8.04 -1.93 -4.34
CA ASP A 99 -7.93 -1.60 -2.93
C ASP A 99 -6.51 -1.94 -2.48
N ILE A 100 -5.65 -0.93 -2.42
CA ILE A 100 -4.26 -1.07 -1.98
C ILE A 100 -4.17 -1.37 -0.48
N PHE A 101 -5.21 -1.04 0.29
CA PHE A 101 -5.27 -1.20 1.74
C PHE A 101 -5.81 -2.58 2.15
N ASN A 102 -6.55 -3.29 1.29
CA ASN A 102 -7.15 -4.59 1.62
C ASN A 102 -6.14 -5.56 2.24
N SER A 103 -4.96 -5.70 1.62
CA SER A 103 -3.93 -6.61 2.15
C SER A 103 -3.43 -6.22 3.54
N TYR A 104 -3.42 -4.93 3.85
CA TYR A 104 -3.03 -4.37 5.13
C TYR A 104 -4.14 -4.58 6.17
N PHE A 105 -5.39 -4.25 5.86
CA PHE A 105 -6.54 -4.53 6.72
C PHE A 105 -6.68 -6.03 7.02
N LEU A 106 -6.50 -6.91 6.03
CA LEU A 106 -6.51 -8.36 6.22
C LEU A 106 -5.38 -8.85 7.16
N ARG A 107 -4.22 -8.18 7.20
CA ARG A 107 -3.16 -8.51 8.18
C ARG A 107 -3.59 -8.12 9.58
N VAL A 108 -4.18 -6.94 9.73
CA VAL A 108 -4.70 -6.43 11.01
C VAL A 108 -5.81 -7.33 11.53
N ASP A 109 -6.79 -7.68 10.71
CA ASP A 109 -7.90 -8.55 11.10
C ASP A 109 -7.39 -9.92 11.55
N LYS A 110 -6.37 -10.48 10.89
CA LYS A 110 -5.72 -11.72 11.34
C LYS A 110 -5.08 -11.57 12.72
N VAL A 111 -4.50 -10.41 13.04
CA VAL A 111 -3.92 -10.15 14.37
C VAL A 111 -5.03 -10.05 15.43
N ILE A 112 -6.14 -9.38 15.11
CA ILE A 112 -7.33 -9.27 15.99
C ILE A 112 -7.89 -10.67 16.28
N VAL A 113 -8.17 -11.47 15.23
CA VAL A 113 -8.69 -12.84 15.37
C VAL A 113 -7.75 -13.73 16.18
N LYS A 114 -6.43 -13.57 15.98
CA LYS A 114 -5.42 -14.30 16.74
C LYS A 114 -5.35 -13.84 18.21
N GLY A 115 -5.82 -12.63 18.51
CA GLY A 115 -5.82 -12.04 19.84
C GLY A 115 -4.42 -11.75 20.40
N LYS A 116 -3.37 -11.72 19.56
CA LYS A 116 -2.01 -11.39 19.99
C LYS A 116 -1.11 -10.88 18.86
N ILE A 117 -0.33 -9.85 19.18
CA ILE A 117 0.81 -9.39 18.39
C ILE A 117 2.02 -10.27 18.71
N THR A 118 2.72 -10.71 17.67
CA THR A 118 3.88 -11.63 17.78
C THR A 118 5.15 -11.10 17.12
N THR A 119 5.06 -10.05 16.30
CA THR A 119 6.20 -9.46 15.59
C THR A 119 6.14 -7.94 15.65
N ASP A 120 7.30 -7.27 15.52
CA ASP A 120 7.35 -5.81 15.44
C ASP A 120 6.55 -5.28 14.24
N ASN A 121 6.57 -5.96 13.10
CA ASN A 121 5.74 -5.56 11.94
C ASN A 121 4.24 -5.57 12.25
N GLN A 122 3.77 -6.55 13.02
CA GLN A 122 2.37 -6.56 13.47
C GLN A 122 2.09 -5.42 14.45
N PHE A 123 3.06 -5.08 15.30
CA PHE A 123 2.96 -3.92 16.19
C PHE A 123 2.82 -2.62 15.38
N TYR A 124 3.71 -2.38 14.41
CA TYR A 124 3.64 -1.21 13.52
C TYR A 124 2.34 -1.16 12.73
N ASP A 125 1.93 -2.28 12.10
CA ASP A 125 0.68 -2.36 11.34
C ASP A 125 -0.52 -1.94 12.22
N ILE A 126 -0.57 -2.41 13.47
CA ILE A 126 -1.68 -2.13 14.40
C ILE A 126 -1.65 -0.67 14.88
N THR A 127 -0.49 -0.11 15.19
CA THR A 127 -0.34 1.29 15.60
C THR A 127 -0.86 2.25 14.53
N ILE A 128 -0.52 1.99 13.27
CA ILE A 128 -0.99 2.81 12.14
C ILE A 128 -2.52 2.73 12.00
N ILE A 129 -3.14 1.55 12.17
CA ILE A 129 -4.61 1.43 12.13
C ILE A 129 -5.25 2.23 13.25
N VAL A 130 -4.71 2.18 14.47
CA VAL A 130 -5.27 2.93 15.59
C VAL A 130 -5.26 4.43 15.29
N ASP A 131 -4.16 4.95 14.74
CA ASP A 131 -4.08 6.36 14.34
C ASP A 131 -5.11 6.71 13.25
N GLN A 132 -5.23 5.86 12.22
CA GLN A 132 -6.24 6.03 11.17
C GLN A 132 -7.66 6.01 11.73
N LEU A 133 -8.00 5.05 12.60
CA LEU A 133 -9.34 4.94 13.19
C LEU A 133 -9.71 6.16 14.04
N CYS A 134 -8.74 6.74 14.75
CA CYS A 134 -8.92 7.98 15.51
C CYS A 134 -9.24 9.18 14.61
N GLN A 135 -8.80 9.16 13.35
CA GLN A 135 -9.00 10.24 12.37
C GLN A 135 -10.24 10.03 11.48
N THR A 136 -10.88 8.84 11.53
CA THR A 136 -12.07 8.51 10.74
C THR A 136 -13.38 8.74 11.49
N ALA A 137 -14.42 9.18 10.77
CA ALA A 137 -15.78 9.31 11.30
C ALA A 137 -16.76 8.38 10.54
N PRO A 138 -17.63 7.62 11.24
CA PRO A 138 -17.74 7.52 12.70
C PRO A 138 -16.56 6.77 13.34
N VAL A 139 -16.20 7.16 14.56
CA VAL A 139 -15.14 6.50 15.32
C VAL A 139 -15.61 5.13 15.81
N ASP A 140 -14.83 4.08 15.52
CA ASP A 140 -15.06 2.72 16.00
C ASP A 140 -14.30 2.48 17.32
N ASN A 141 -14.89 2.93 18.44
CA ASN A 141 -14.26 2.84 19.76
C ASN A 141 -13.98 1.40 20.20
N GLU A 142 -14.86 0.45 19.86
CA GLU A 142 -14.70 -0.96 20.25
C GLU A 142 -13.46 -1.57 19.58
N LYS A 143 -13.28 -1.28 18.28
CA LYS A 143 -12.08 -1.71 17.56
C LYS A 143 -10.82 -1.03 18.10
N ILE A 144 -10.87 0.27 18.38
CA ILE A 144 -9.73 1.00 18.96
C ILE A 144 -9.31 0.42 20.32
N GLU A 145 -10.25 0.16 21.22
CA GLU A 145 -9.98 -0.44 22.53
C GLU A 145 -9.33 -1.83 22.40
N THR A 146 -9.85 -2.65 21.49
CA THR A 146 -9.30 -3.98 21.20
C THR A 146 -7.85 -3.89 20.74
N LEU A 147 -7.56 -2.98 19.82
CA LEU A 147 -6.21 -2.79 19.28
C LEU A 147 -5.23 -2.23 20.33
N ASN A 148 -5.66 -1.25 21.13
CA ASN A 148 -4.84 -0.68 22.20
C ASN A 148 -4.48 -1.71 23.28
N ARG A 149 -5.40 -2.64 23.59
CA ARG A 149 -5.09 -3.77 24.47
C ARG A 149 -3.99 -4.67 23.88
N LEU A 150 -4.08 -5.01 22.59
CA LEU A 150 -3.08 -5.84 21.92
C LEU A 150 -1.69 -5.20 21.90
N LEU A 151 -1.63 -3.88 21.68
CA LEU A 151 -0.39 -3.09 21.73
C LEU A 151 0.22 -3.14 23.14
N SER A 152 -0.58 -2.81 24.15
CA SER A 152 -0.14 -2.78 25.57
C SER A 152 0.41 -4.14 26.01
N GLU A 153 -0.30 -5.23 25.70
CA GLU A 153 0.15 -6.59 26.03
C GLU A 153 1.47 -6.96 25.34
N TYR A 154 1.71 -6.47 24.12
CA TYR A 154 2.97 -6.72 23.42
C TYR A 154 4.13 -5.96 24.06
N GLU A 155 3.92 -4.69 24.41
CA GLU A 155 4.92 -3.86 25.09
C GLU A 155 5.30 -4.41 26.47
N GLN A 156 4.32 -4.85 27.27
CA GLN A 156 4.57 -5.51 28.56
C GLN A 156 5.43 -6.76 28.39
N ARG A 157 5.10 -7.62 27.42
CA ARG A 157 5.90 -8.82 27.10
C ARG A 157 7.32 -8.47 26.66
N LYS A 158 7.52 -7.37 25.91
CA LYS A 158 8.82 -6.95 25.38
C LYS A 158 9.70 -6.28 26.45
N THR A 159 9.08 -5.53 27.37
CA THR A 159 9.78 -4.80 28.44
C THR A 159 10.01 -5.63 29.70
N GLY A 160 9.40 -6.82 29.80
CA GLY A 160 9.55 -7.73 30.94
C GLY A 160 8.99 -7.17 32.26
N LYS A 161 8.21 -6.08 32.20
CA LYS A 161 7.54 -5.52 33.37
C LYS A 161 6.10 -6.04 33.44
N PRO A 162 5.70 -6.68 34.56
CA PRO A 162 4.32 -7.10 34.78
C PRO A 162 3.37 -5.90 34.84
#